data_AF-A0A537HPE8-F1
#
_entry.id   AF-A0A537HPE8-F1
#
_cell.length_a   1.000
_cell.length_b   1.000
_cell.length_c   1.000
_cell.angle_alpha   90.00
_cell.angle_beta   90.00
_cell.angle_gamma   90.00
#
_symmetry.space_group_name_H-M   'P 1'
#
loop_
_entity.id
_entity.type
_entity.pdbx_description
1 polymer ?
#
loop_
_entity_poly.entity_id
_entity_poly.type
_entity_poly.pdbx_seq_one_letter_code
_entity_poly.pdbx_strand_id
1 'polypeptide(L)'
;MVDPPRPTDNIRLAISSARHTMGDSRIMKREELSFERPTDLFASQPPEMRGQSRDEVRLMVTWPEGNNSHHVFTDLPILLKQGDLLVVNESATLPASLPATSQLGNIRLNLSTRFSDNLWIAEPRWSASRPGPLPLEEGETLQIGDATAKLLKSYPGIPRLWLTHFSISAASLMAKYGEPIHYSYAPVYPMEAYQTLFSMFPGSAEMPSAARPITPRVHNTLVAHGIGITGLTLHTGVSSLEIEDEIVEHQALYPETFH
;
A
#
# COMPACT_ATOMS: atom_id res chain seq x y z
N MET A 1 -1.85 -28.83 21.66
CA MET A 1 -2.52 -27.84 22.53
C MET A 1 -3.57 -27.17 21.67
N VAL A 2 -4.83 -27.35 22.04
CA VAL A 2 -6.00 -26.82 21.30
C VAL A 2 -6.20 -25.39 21.77
N ASP A 3 -6.26 -24.43 20.84
CA ASP A 3 -6.55 -23.03 21.18
C ASP A 3 -7.88 -22.94 21.95
N PRO A 4 -7.97 -22.09 22.98
CA PRO A 4 -9.23 -21.91 23.69
C PRO A 4 -10.30 -21.33 22.75
N PRO A 5 -11.58 -21.73 22.88
CA PRO A 5 -12.66 -21.13 22.12
C PRO A 5 -12.77 -19.64 22.47
N ARG A 6 -13.02 -18.81 21.44
CA ARG A 6 -13.15 -17.35 21.59
C ARG A 6 -14.35 -16.98 22.48
N PRO A 7 -14.28 -15.86 23.23
CA PRO A 7 -15.41 -15.38 24.01
C PRO A 7 -16.65 -15.15 23.14
N THR A 8 -17.75 -15.79 23.50
CA THR A 8 -19.08 -15.61 22.91
C THR A 8 -19.82 -14.47 23.61
N ASP A 9 -19.28 -13.25 23.56
CA ASP A 9 -20.01 -12.09 24.06
C ASP A 9 -20.60 -11.29 22.89
N ASN A 10 -21.87 -11.58 22.66
CA ASN A 10 -22.81 -10.85 21.82
C ASN A 10 -23.03 -9.44 22.36
N ILE A 11 -22.11 -8.50 22.12
CA ILE A 11 -22.43 -7.07 22.08
C ILE A 11 -21.68 -6.44 20.91
N ARG A 12 -22.10 -6.77 19.68
CA ARG A 12 -21.96 -5.83 18.58
C ARG A 12 -23.24 -5.01 18.57
N LEU A 13 -23.20 -3.83 19.18
CA LEU A 13 -24.17 -2.79 18.86
C LEU A 13 -24.15 -2.67 17.34
N ALA A 14 -25.29 -2.96 16.70
CA ALA A 14 -25.44 -2.71 15.28
C ALA A 14 -25.13 -1.23 15.06
N ILE A 15 -24.02 -0.93 14.39
CA ILE A 15 -23.78 0.40 13.88
C ILE A 15 -24.89 0.58 12.84
N SER A 16 -25.94 1.30 13.23
CA SER A 16 -26.97 1.80 12.33
C SER A 16 -26.31 2.83 11.42
N SER A 17 -25.55 2.39 10.43
CA SER A 17 -25.23 3.24 9.29
C SER A 17 -26.41 3.15 8.33
N ALA A 18 -27.00 4.30 8.01
CA ALA A 18 -27.94 4.37 6.91
C ALA A 18 -27.23 3.87 5.64
N ARG A 19 -27.95 3.12 4.79
CA ARG A 19 -27.42 2.68 3.51
C ARG A 19 -27.15 3.93 2.66
N HIS A 20 -25.88 4.28 2.50
CA HIS A 20 -25.47 5.44 1.69
C HIS A 20 -24.95 4.97 0.34
N THR A 21 -25.41 5.62 -0.72
CA THR A 21 -24.91 5.42 -2.09
C THR A 21 -23.73 6.34 -2.35
N MET A 22 -22.75 5.90 -3.16
CA MET A 22 -21.73 6.80 -3.71
C MET A 22 -22.41 8.01 -4.36
N GLY A 23 -22.00 9.23 -3.98
CA GLY A 23 -22.53 10.49 -4.52
C GLY A 23 -23.51 11.25 -3.63
N ASP A 24 -23.83 10.73 -2.44
CA ASP A 24 -24.60 11.47 -1.44
C ASP A 24 -23.71 12.59 -0.87
N SER A 25 -24.14 13.85 -0.95
CA SER A 25 -23.33 15.06 -0.69
C SER A 25 -23.11 15.34 0.80
N ARG A 26 -22.87 14.30 1.60
CA ARG A 26 -22.62 14.42 3.03
C ARG A 26 -21.12 14.52 3.28
N ILE A 27 -20.74 15.58 4.00
CA ILE A 27 -19.41 15.74 4.59
C ILE A 27 -19.18 14.57 5.56
N MET A 28 -18.18 13.73 5.29
CA MET A 28 -17.83 12.61 6.16
C MET A 28 -16.83 13.08 7.23
N LYS A 29 -17.17 12.83 8.50
CA LYS A 29 -16.21 13.04 9.58
C LYS A 29 -15.24 11.88 9.69
N ARG A 30 -13.98 12.17 9.97
CA ARG A 30 -12.93 11.17 10.19
C ARG A 30 -13.29 10.17 11.28
N GLU A 31 -14.00 10.60 12.33
CA GLU A 31 -14.43 9.72 13.43
C GLU A 31 -15.41 8.63 12.96
N GLU A 32 -16.14 8.84 11.86
CA GLU A 32 -17.04 7.83 11.29
C GLU A 32 -16.28 6.64 10.67
N LEU A 33 -14.98 6.82 10.37
CA LEU A 33 -14.07 5.78 9.90
C LEU A 33 -13.22 5.18 11.03
N SER A 34 -13.43 5.61 12.27
CA SER A 34 -12.68 5.12 13.42
C SER A 34 -13.23 3.80 13.93
N PHE A 35 -12.36 2.79 14.01
CA PHE A 35 -12.66 1.49 14.61
C PHE A 35 -11.44 0.96 15.34
N GLU A 36 -11.68 0.05 16.28
CA GLU A 36 -10.60 -0.58 17.04
C GLU A 36 -9.73 -1.45 16.10
N ARG A 37 -8.42 -1.24 16.15
CA ARG A 37 -7.42 -2.00 15.39
C ARG A 37 -6.45 -2.67 16.36
N PRO A 38 -6.80 -3.83 16.94
CA PRO A 38 -5.91 -4.54 17.84
C PRO A 38 -4.60 -4.89 17.14
N THR A 39 -3.47 -4.52 17.73
CA THR A 39 -2.14 -4.73 17.15
C THR A 39 -1.82 -6.21 16.92
N ASP A 40 -2.39 -7.10 17.76
CA ASP A 40 -2.21 -8.55 17.64
C ASP A 40 -2.85 -9.14 16.38
N LEU A 41 -3.71 -8.38 15.69
CA LEU A 41 -4.31 -8.76 14.41
C LEU A 41 -3.53 -8.25 13.20
N PHE A 42 -2.44 -7.50 13.41
CA PHE A 42 -1.63 -6.99 12.30
C PHE A 42 -0.87 -8.14 11.63
N ALA A 43 -0.93 -8.18 10.31
CA ALA A 43 -0.19 -9.16 9.53
C ALA A 43 1.29 -8.77 9.46
N SER A 44 2.05 -9.12 10.50
CA SER A 44 3.50 -8.81 10.60
C SER A 44 4.37 -9.68 9.70
N GLN A 45 3.84 -10.81 9.21
CA GLN A 45 4.56 -11.77 8.37
C GLN A 45 3.68 -12.30 7.24
N PRO A 46 4.18 -12.40 5.99
CA PRO A 46 3.42 -12.95 4.87
C PRO A 46 3.22 -14.47 5.02
N PRO A 47 2.13 -15.04 4.46
CA PRO A 47 1.76 -16.45 4.64
C PRO A 47 2.85 -17.44 4.22
N GLU A 48 3.60 -17.15 3.15
CA GLU A 48 4.68 -18.02 2.68
C GLU A 48 5.82 -18.20 3.69
N MET A 49 6.05 -17.22 4.56
CA MET A 49 7.07 -17.29 5.61
C MET A 49 6.57 -18.06 6.85
N ARG A 50 5.27 -18.39 6.89
CA ARG A 50 4.65 -19.28 7.86
C ARG A 50 4.41 -20.69 7.31
N GLY A 51 4.90 -20.99 6.09
CA GLY A 51 4.69 -22.28 5.43
C GLY A 51 3.30 -22.45 4.78
N GLN A 52 2.58 -21.35 4.53
CA GLN A 52 1.27 -21.35 3.86
C GLN A 52 1.40 -20.76 2.45
N SER A 53 0.56 -21.20 1.52
CA SER A 53 0.45 -20.56 0.21
C SER A 53 -0.26 -19.20 0.30
N ARG A 54 0.02 -18.29 -0.64
CA ARG A 54 -0.53 -16.92 -0.64
C ARG A 54 -2.06 -16.87 -0.75
N ASP A 55 -2.64 -17.87 -1.39
CA ASP A 55 -4.08 -18.04 -1.59
C ASP A 55 -4.79 -18.75 -0.42
N GLU A 56 -4.08 -19.16 0.63
CA GLU A 56 -4.67 -19.79 1.82
C GLU A 56 -5.09 -18.76 2.88
N VAL A 57 -5.00 -17.46 2.55
CA VAL A 57 -5.47 -16.37 3.40
C VAL A 57 -6.99 -16.31 3.46
N ARG A 58 -7.50 -15.73 4.54
CA ARG A 58 -8.94 -15.54 4.76
C ARG A 58 -9.49 -14.49 3.77
N LEU A 59 -10.69 -14.72 3.28
CA LEU A 59 -11.46 -13.80 2.45
C LEU A 59 -12.80 -13.48 3.15
N MET A 60 -13.10 -12.20 3.32
CA MET A 60 -14.41 -11.75 3.80
C MET A 60 -15.21 -11.24 2.61
N VAL A 61 -16.43 -11.73 2.44
CA VAL A 61 -17.34 -11.29 1.38
C VAL A 61 -18.51 -10.57 2.03
N THR A 62 -18.69 -9.31 1.64
CA THR A 62 -19.77 -8.44 2.10
C THR A 62 -20.73 -8.18 0.95
N TRP A 63 -22.01 -8.40 1.20
CA TRP A 63 -23.08 -8.15 0.23
C TRP A 63 -23.73 -6.78 0.49
N PRO A 64 -24.24 -6.08 -0.54
CA PRO A 64 -24.91 -4.78 -0.37
C PRO A 64 -26.06 -4.78 0.64
N GLU A 65 -26.70 -5.93 0.85
CA GLU A 65 -27.79 -6.10 1.82
C GLU A 65 -27.32 -6.09 3.28
N GLY A 66 -26.01 -6.17 3.51
CA GLY A 66 -25.37 -6.13 4.83
C GLY A 66 -24.95 -7.51 5.37
N ASN A 67 -25.15 -8.58 4.60
CA ASN A 67 -24.71 -9.92 5.00
C ASN A 67 -23.21 -10.10 4.75
N ASN A 68 -22.51 -10.65 5.72
CA ASN A 68 -21.10 -10.99 5.62
C ASN A 68 -20.92 -12.51 5.64
N SER A 69 -19.99 -13.03 4.84
CA SER A 69 -19.59 -14.43 4.84
C SER A 69 -18.07 -14.56 4.86
N HIS A 70 -17.58 -15.69 5.39
CA HIS A 70 -16.17 -15.96 5.57
C HIS A 70 -15.75 -17.14 4.70
N HIS A 71 -14.69 -16.94 3.94
CA HIS A 71 -14.14 -17.86 2.95
C HIS A 71 -12.62 -17.92 3.07
N VAL A 72 -12.00 -18.79 2.27
CA VAL A 72 -10.57 -18.74 1.98
C VAL A 72 -10.41 -18.15 0.57
N PHE A 73 -9.26 -17.53 0.27
CA PHE A 73 -9.08 -16.86 -1.02
C PHE A 73 -9.14 -17.82 -2.22
N THR A 74 -8.86 -19.11 -2.01
CA THR A 74 -9.11 -20.18 -3.00
C THR A 74 -10.57 -20.30 -3.43
N ASP A 75 -11.51 -19.79 -2.65
CA ASP A 75 -12.94 -19.81 -2.96
C ASP A 75 -13.36 -18.66 -3.90
N LEU A 76 -12.47 -17.68 -4.17
CA LEU A 76 -12.78 -16.55 -5.06
C LEU A 76 -13.41 -16.98 -6.40
N PRO A 77 -12.93 -18.02 -7.11
CA PRO A 77 -13.50 -18.40 -8.40
C PRO A 77 -14.98 -18.83 -8.34
N ILE A 78 -15.43 -19.43 -7.24
CA ILE A 78 -16.83 -19.87 -7.08
C ILE A 78 -17.76 -18.73 -6.61
N LEU A 79 -17.19 -17.62 -6.17
CA LEU A 79 -17.91 -16.41 -5.76
C LEU A 79 -18.22 -15.48 -6.94
N LEU A 80 -17.57 -15.70 -8.08
CA LEU A 80 -17.77 -14.96 -9.33
C LEU A 80 -18.63 -15.75 -10.32
N LYS A 81 -19.19 -15.05 -11.30
CA LYS A 81 -19.99 -15.63 -12.37
C LYS A 81 -19.22 -15.67 -13.67
N GLN A 82 -19.49 -16.69 -14.48
CA GLN A 82 -18.96 -16.76 -15.85
C GLN A 82 -19.26 -15.45 -16.60
N GLY A 83 -18.23 -14.89 -17.24
CA GLY A 83 -18.31 -13.60 -17.92
C GLY A 83 -17.94 -12.39 -17.08
N ASP A 84 -17.74 -12.53 -15.76
CA ASP A 84 -17.16 -11.46 -14.94
C ASP A 84 -15.72 -11.16 -15.38
N LEU A 85 -15.27 -9.92 -15.14
CA LEU A 85 -13.93 -9.43 -15.47
C LEU A 85 -13.22 -8.95 -14.21
N LEU A 86 -12.08 -9.56 -13.89
CA LEU A 86 -11.15 -9.05 -12.89
C LEU A 86 -10.17 -8.08 -13.54
N VAL A 87 -10.16 -6.85 -13.03
CA VAL A 87 -9.18 -5.84 -13.42
C VAL A 87 -8.09 -5.78 -12.35
N VAL A 88 -6.84 -6.06 -12.75
CA VAL A 88 -5.69 -6.14 -11.84
C VAL A 88 -4.70 -5.04 -12.14
N ASN A 89 -3.99 -4.56 -11.11
CA ASN A 89 -2.90 -3.62 -11.29
C ASN A 89 -1.60 -4.38 -11.64
N GLU A 90 -0.99 -4.04 -12.77
CA GLU A 90 0.20 -4.68 -13.34
C GLU A 90 1.52 -4.01 -12.88
N SER A 91 1.41 -2.98 -12.05
CA SER A 91 2.57 -2.26 -11.52
C SER A 91 3.41 -3.15 -10.58
N ALA A 92 4.70 -3.25 -10.87
CA ALA A 92 5.67 -3.96 -10.04
C ALA A 92 6.31 -3.02 -9.01
N THR A 93 6.48 -3.53 -7.78
CA THR A 93 7.03 -2.77 -6.66
C THR A 93 8.53 -2.55 -6.82
N LEU A 94 9.00 -1.36 -6.46
CA LEU A 94 10.41 -0.97 -6.46
C LEU A 94 10.99 -1.04 -5.03
N PRO A 95 12.33 -1.21 -4.88
CA PRO A 95 13.04 -0.98 -3.62
C PRO A 95 13.14 0.53 -3.32
N ALA A 96 11.98 1.19 -3.19
CA ALA A 96 11.84 2.64 -3.20
C ALA A 96 12.22 3.33 -1.88
N SER A 97 12.64 2.59 -0.85
CA SER A 97 13.18 3.20 0.37
C SER A 97 14.70 3.22 0.31
N LEU A 98 15.28 4.42 0.37
CA LEU A 98 16.73 4.63 0.41
C LEU A 98 17.19 5.07 1.80
N PRO A 99 18.33 4.56 2.31
CA PRO A 99 19.03 5.19 3.43
C PRO A 99 19.61 6.53 2.97
N ALA A 100 19.46 7.57 3.78
CA ALA A 100 20.03 8.88 3.50
C ALA A 100 20.58 9.55 4.77
N THR A 101 21.48 10.51 4.60
CA THR A 101 22.00 11.34 5.69
C THR A 101 21.71 12.80 5.38
N SER A 102 21.10 13.50 6.33
CA SER A 102 20.88 14.95 6.31
C SER A 102 21.68 15.64 7.43
N GLN A 103 21.50 16.95 7.60
CA GLN A 103 22.06 17.66 8.75
C GLN A 103 21.47 17.17 10.09
N LEU A 104 20.29 16.54 10.06
CA LEU A 104 19.61 15.96 11.21
C LEU A 104 20.15 14.56 11.57
N GLY A 105 21.09 14.02 10.79
CA GLY A 105 21.63 12.67 10.92
C GLY A 105 21.02 11.69 9.91
N ASN A 106 20.98 10.42 10.28
CA ASN A 106 20.50 9.36 9.40
C ASN A 106 18.96 9.35 9.34
N ILE A 107 18.45 9.29 8.12
CA ILE A 107 17.02 9.29 7.79
C ILE A 107 16.73 8.23 6.72
N ARG A 108 15.45 8.03 6.42
CA ARG A 108 14.99 7.29 5.23
C ARG A 108 14.44 8.26 4.20
N LEU A 109 14.63 7.97 2.92
CA LEU A 109 14.02 8.68 1.81
C LEU A 109 13.20 7.68 0.99
N ASN A 110 11.88 7.73 1.14
CA ASN A 110 10.97 6.89 0.37
C ASN A 110 10.60 7.60 -0.93
N LEU A 111 10.99 7.06 -2.07
CA LEU A 111 10.56 7.54 -3.38
C LEU A 111 9.08 7.20 -3.56
N SER A 112 8.30 8.13 -4.11
CA SER A 112 6.86 8.01 -4.28
C SER A 112 6.47 7.98 -5.76
N THR A 113 6.63 9.11 -6.45
CA THR A 113 6.11 9.29 -7.80
C THR A 113 7.22 9.76 -8.73
N ARG A 114 7.42 9.05 -9.83
CA ARG A 114 8.43 9.36 -10.84
C ARG A 114 7.93 10.43 -11.81
N PHE A 115 8.70 11.48 -12.00
CA PHE A 115 8.53 12.43 -13.13
C PHE A 115 9.55 12.17 -14.24
N SER A 116 10.78 11.81 -13.87
CA SER A 116 11.84 11.38 -14.79
C SER A 116 12.84 10.50 -14.04
N ASP A 117 13.90 10.03 -14.69
CA ASP A 117 14.92 9.15 -14.09
C ASP A 117 15.52 9.73 -12.80
N ASN A 118 15.71 11.04 -12.75
CA ASN A 118 16.37 11.74 -11.65
C ASN A 118 15.43 12.68 -10.89
N LEU A 119 14.14 12.74 -11.23
CA LEU A 119 13.18 13.67 -10.62
C LEU A 119 11.96 12.91 -10.08
N TRP A 120 11.75 12.98 -8.78
CA TRP A 120 10.70 12.23 -8.09
C TRP A 120 10.03 13.07 -7.02
N ILE A 121 8.78 12.75 -6.69
CA ILE A 121 8.28 13.00 -5.34
C ILE A 121 8.91 11.98 -4.41
N ALA A 122 9.43 12.43 -3.28
CA ALA A 122 9.96 11.58 -2.23
C ALA A 122 9.54 12.08 -0.84
N GLU A 123 9.57 11.18 0.13
CA GLU A 123 9.20 11.42 1.52
C GLU A 123 10.41 11.15 2.42
N PRO A 124 11.05 12.20 2.97
CA PRO A 124 11.99 12.07 4.07
C PRO A 124 11.27 11.58 5.34
N ARG A 125 11.86 10.61 6.04
CA ARG A 125 11.30 10.02 7.26
C ARG A 125 12.39 9.82 8.30
N TRP A 126 12.03 9.95 9.58
CA TRP A 126 12.95 9.61 10.68
C TRP A 126 13.24 8.11 10.72
N SER A 127 12.25 7.29 10.37
CA SER A 127 12.33 5.82 10.29
C SER A 127 11.15 5.28 9.48
N ALA A 128 11.09 3.96 9.28
CA ALA A 128 9.90 3.31 8.72
C ALA A 128 8.62 3.64 9.52
N SER A 129 8.73 3.78 10.85
CA SER A 129 7.62 4.04 11.76
C SER A 129 7.27 5.51 11.99
N ARG A 130 8.10 6.44 11.55
CA ARG A 130 7.94 7.85 11.84
C ARG A 130 8.09 8.69 10.56
N PRO A 131 6.98 8.94 9.84
CA PRO A 131 6.98 9.81 8.67
C PRO A 131 7.36 11.25 9.05
N GLY A 132 7.59 12.07 8.01
CA GLY A 132 7.73 13.51 8.17
C GLY A 132 6.42 14.24 8.54
N PRO A 133 6.40 15.59 8.46
CA PRO A 133 7.47 16.43 7.93
C PRO A 133 8.70 16.45 8.85
N LEU A 134 9.89 16.40 8.23
CA LEU A 134 11.14 16.71 8.89
C LEU A 134 11.40 18.22 8.75
N PRO A 135 12.11 18.86 9.69
CA PRO A 135 12.50 20.27 9.59
C PRO A 135 13.63 20.46 8.57
N LEU A 136 13.35 20.13 7.31
CA LEU A 136 14.25 20.26 6.16
C LEU A 136 13.84 21.48 5.33
N GLU A 137 14.79 22.07 4.64
CA GLU A 137 14.57 23.30 3.87
C GLU A 137 14.74 23.09 2.35
N GLU A 138 14.12 23.98 1.57
CA GLU A 138 14.31 24.01 0.12
C GLU A 138 15.79 24.24 -0.22
N GLY A 139 16.30 23.45 -1.15
CA GLY A 139 17.70 23.47 -1.56
C GLY A 139 18.61 22.57 -0.73
N GLU A 140 18.15 22.01 0.40
CA GLU A 140 18.93 21.06 1.19
C GLU A 140 19.27 19.82 0.36
N THR A 141 20.46 19.26 0.61
CA THR A 141 20.99 18.10 -0.10
C THR A 141 21.20 16.95 0.87
N LEU A 142 20.56 15.82 0.57
CA LEU A 142 20.70 14.57 1.30
C LEU A 142 21.81 13.72 0.66
N GLN A 143 22.64 13.09 1.48
CA GLN A 143 23.65 12.14 1.03
C GLN A 143 23.07 10.73 0.92
N ILE A 144 23.31 10.04 -0.20
CA ILE A 144 22.88 8.64 -0.44
C ILE A 144 24.07 7.87 -1.00
N GLY A 145 24.83 7.22 -0.12
CA GLY A 145 26.06 6.51 -0.53
C GLY A 145 27.05 7.47 -1.21
N ASP A 146 27.33 7.24 -2.49
CA ASP A 146 28.18 8.07 -3.36
C ASP A 146 27.44 9.13 -4.19
N ALA A 147 26.12 9.29 -3.99
CA ALA A 147 25.27 10.23 -4.70
C ALA A 147 24.55 11.20 -3.76
N THR A 148 23.84 12.17 -4.33
CA THR A 148 23.05 13.14 -3.58
C THR A 148 21.62 13.26 -4.09
N ALA A 149 20.73 13.69 -3.21
CA ALA A 149 19.34 14.03 -3.51
C ALA A 149 19.05 15.45 -3.00
N LYS A 150 18.77 16.38 -3.91
CA LYS A 150 18.45 17.77 -3.59
C LYS A 150 16.93 17.94 -3.45
N LEU A 151 16.49 18.46 -2.31
CA LEU A 151 15.10 18.82 -2.06
C LEU A 151 14.80 20.14 -2.77
N LEU A 152 13.91 20.13 -3.75
CA LEU A 152 13.61 21.31 -4.57
C LEU A 152 12.48 22.13 -3.99
N LYS A 153 11.38 21.47 -3.64
CA LYS A 153 10.15 22.10 -3.14
C LYS A 153 9.35 21.08 -2.34
N SER A 154 8.74 21.50 -1.24
CA SER A 154 7.71 20.69 -0.58
C SER A 154 6.46 20.59 -1.46
N TYR A 155 5.73 19.47 -1.34
CA TYR A 155 4.51 19.26 -2.10
C TYR A 155 3.38 20.14 -1.52
N PRO A 156 2.63 20.88 -2.36
CA PRO A 156 1.55 21.74 -1.88
C PRO A 156 0.49 20.95 -1.08
N GLY A 157 0.21 21.39 0.14
CA GLY A 157 -0.77 20.75 1.03
C GLY A 157 -0.31 19.44 1.68
N ILE A 158 0.88 18.91 1.33
CA ILE A 158 1.41 17.65 1.90
C ILE A 158 2.90 17.86 2.26
N PRO A 159 3.20 18.53 3.40
CA PRO A 159 4.55 19.02 3.72
C PRO A 159 5.59 17.92 3.99
N ARG A 160 5.17 16.66 4.17
CA ARG A 160 6.07 15.50 4.26
C ARG A 160 6.66 15.08 2.91
N LEU A 161 6.02 15.47 1.80
CA LEU A 161 6.46 15.11 0.44
C LEU A 161 7.27 16.24 -0.18
N TRP A 162 8.26 15.85 -0.98
CA TRP A 162 9.22 16.76 -1.61
C TRP A 162 9.48 16.39 -3.05
N LEU A 163 9.41 17.36 -3.94
CA LEU A 163 10.02 17.24 -5.26
C LEU A 163 11.54 17.19 -5.08
N THR A 164 12.15 16.11 -5.53
CA THR A 164 13.53 15.74 -5.22
C THR A 164 14.29 15.40 -6.49
N HIS A 165 15.46 16.00 -6.66
CA HIS A 165 16.36 15.75 -7.80
C HIS A 165 17.60 14.97 -7.37
N PHE A 166 17.84 13.83 -8.00
CA PHE A 166 19.00 12.96 -7.73
C PHE A 166 20.18 13.30 -8.64
N SER A 167 21.40 13.22 -8.12
CA SER A 167 22.63 13.47 -8.91
C SER A 167 22.92 12.37 -9.94
N ILE A 168 22.34 11.18 -9.75
CA ILE A 168 22.38 10.04 -10.67
C ILE A 168 20.98 9.41 -10.78
N SER A 169 20.82 8.40 -11.65
CA SER A 169 19.57 7.65 -11.78
C SER A 169 19.08 7.11 -10.43
N ALA A 170 17.85 7.46 -10.08
CA ALA A 170 17.17 6.91 -8.90
C ALA A 170 17.08 5.38 -8.97
N ALA A 171 16.92 4.82 -10.18
CA ALA A 171 16.90 3.37 -10.38
C ALA A 171 18.23 2.71 -9.99
N SER A 172 19.37 3.34 -10.31
CA SER A 172 20.69 2.86 -9.89
C SER A 172 20.87 2.92 -8.38
N LEU A 173 20.34 3.96 -7.73
CA LEU A 173 20.37 4.06 -6.26
C LEU A 173 19.50 3.00 -5.60
N MET A 174 18.28 2.79 -6.09
CA MET A 174 17.37 1.75 -5.60
C MET A 174 17.96 0.35 -5.79
N ALA A 175 18.62 0.08 -6.92
CA ALA A 175 19.27 -1.21 -7.15
C ALA A 175 20.47 -1.47 -6.20
N LYS A 176 21.19 -0.42 -5.79
CA LYS A 176 22.40 -0.54 -4.96
C LYS A 176 22.13 -0.47 -3.46
N TYR A 177 21.18 0.36 -3.05
CA TYR A 177 20.95 0.73 -1.65
C TYR A 177 19.49 0.59 -1.21
N GLY A 178 18.58 0.33 -2.14
CA GLY A 178 17.16 0.35 -1.88
C GLY A 178 16.65 -0.90 -1.19
N GLU A 179 15.58 -0.71 -0.43
CA GLU A 179 14.76 -1.78 0.11
C GLU A 179 13.27 -1.48 -0.12
N PRO A 180 12.39 -2.51 -0.11
CA PRO A 180 10.95 -2.29 -0.17
C PRO A 180 10.47 -1.36 0.95
N ILE A 181 9.49 -0.51 0.64
CA ILE A 181 8.73 0.16 1.68
C ILE A 181 7.91 -0.89 2.42
N HIS A 182 7.99 -0.89 3.75
CA HIS A 182 7.33 -1.86 4.61
C HIS A 182 6.65 -1.18 5.78
N TYR A 183 5.67 -1.88 6.36
CA TYR A 183 5.03 -1.41 7.58
C TYR A 183 5.99 -1.44 8.76
N SER A 184 5.87 -0.47 9.65
CA SER A 184 6.68 -0.34 10.86
C SER A 184 6.60 -1.52 11.82
N TYR A 185 5.50 -2.25 11.79
CA TYR A 185 5.25 -3.44 12.61
C TYR A 185 5.71 -4.76 11.96
N ALA A 186 6.32 -4.68 10.76
CA ALA A 186 6.84 -5.83 10.03
C ALA A 186 8.32 -5.60 9.70
N PRO A 187 9.17 -6.66 9.68
CA PRO A 187 10.51 -6.54 9.16
C PRO A 187 10.48 -6.33 7.64
N VAL A 188 11.63 -5.98 7.06
CA VAL A 188 11.83 -6.00 5.61
C VAL A 188 11.87 -7.46 5.14
N TYR A 189 11.12 -7.78 4.09
CA TYR A 189 11.17 -9.07 3.41
C TYR A 189 11.93 -9.00 2.07
N PRO A 190 12.30 -10.14 1.48
CA PRO A 190 12.81 -10.17 0.11
C PRO A 190 11.83 -9.56 -0.89
N MET A 191 12.33 -9.01 -2.00
CA MET A 191 11.54 -8.29 -2.99
C MET A 191 10.37 -9.11 -3.54
N GLU A 192 10.55 -10.42 -3.66
CA GLU A 192 9.54 -11.37 -4.14
C GLU A 192 8.27 -11.33 -3.28
N ALA A 193 8.39 -11.02 -1.98
CA ALA A 193 7.26 -10.86 -1.07
C ALA A 193 6.41 -9.61 -1.37
N TYR A 194 6.97 -8.66 -2.14
CA TYR A 194 6.33 -7.41 -2.55
C TYR A 194 5.89 -7.44 -4.02
N GLN A 195 5.94 -8.60 -4.67
CA GLN A 195 5.47 -8.79 -6.04
C GLN A 195 4.22 -9.66 -6.07
N THR A 196 3.33 -9.37 -7.02
CA THR A 196 2.16 -10.18 -7.35
C THR A 196 2.43 -11.01 -8.60
N LEU A 197 1.51 -11.91 -8.96
CA LEU A 197 1.57 -12.62 -10.24
C LEU A 197 1.53 -11.68 -11.46
N PHE A 198 1.00 -10.46 -11.28
CA PHE A 198 0.77 -9.49 -12.36
C PHE A 198 1.83 -8.39 -12.41
N SER A 199 2.87 -8.45 -11.57
CA SER A 199 3.94 -7.45 -11.52
C SER A 199 4.76 -7.44 -12.83
N MET A 200 4.36 -6.61 -13.80
CA MET A 200 4.99 -6.50 -15.12
C MET A 200 5.76 -5.20 -15.32
N PHE A 201 5.25 -4.08 -14.81
CA PHE A 201 5.81 -2.75 -15.09
C PHE A 201 6.38 -2.10 -13.82
N PRO A 202 7.71 -2.06 -13.63
CA PRO A 202 8.32 -1.47 -12.44
C PRO A 202 7.99 0.02 -12.29
N GLY A 203 7.40 0.40 -11.14
CA GLY A 203 7.09 1.80 -10.87
C GLY A 203 6.41 2.08 -9.54
N SER A 204 5.78 1.10 -8.91
CA SER A 204 5.14 1.26 -7.60
C SER A 204 6.15 1.41 -6.48
N ALA A 205 6.00 2.44 -5.65
CA ALA A 205 6.74 2.59 -4.39
C ALA A 205 6.22 1.61 -3.32
N GLU A 206 4.89 1.54 -3.18
CA GLU A 206 4.20 0.58 -2.31
C GLU A 206 3.51 -0.49 -3.15
N MET A 207 3.45 -1.73 -2.67
CA MET A 207 2.88 -2.83 -3.46
C MET A 207 1.35 -2.67 -3.67
N PRO A 208 0.82 -2.88 -4.89
CA PRO A 208 -0.62 -3.07 -5.12
C PRO A 208 -1.08 -4.44 -4.60
N SER A 209 -1.18 -4.54 -3.27
CA SER A 209 -1.15 -5.81 -2.53
C SER A 209 -2.42 -6.65 -2.61
N ALA A 210 -3.54 -6.10 -3.10
CA ALA A 210 -4.81 -6.82 -3.17
C ALA A 210 -4.75 -8.08 -4.06
N ALA A 211 -3.92 -8.07 -5.11
CA ALA A 211 -3.73 -9.22 -5.99
C ALA A 211 -2.72 -10.25 -5.47
N ARG A 212 -2.05 -9.98 -4.33
CA ARG A 212 -1.01 -10.86 -3.78
C ARG A 212 -1.49 -12.29 -3.49
N PRO A 213 -2.73 -12.53 -3.04
CA PRO A 213 -3.26 -13.89 -2.87
C PRO A 213 -3.59 -14.61 -4.18
N ILE A 214 -3.57 -13.96 -5.35
CA ILE A 214 -3.80 -14.61 -6.63
C ILE A 214 -2.53 -15.37 -7.04
N THR A 215 -2.50 -16.66 -6.71
CA THR A 215 -1.46 -17.60 -7.14
C THR A 215 -1.76 -18.14 -8.55
N PRO A 216 -0.80 -18.82 -9.21
CA PRO A 216 -1.08 -19.56 -10.45
C PRO A 216 -2.25 -20.55 -10.31
N ARG A 217 -2.44 -21.16 -9.12
CA ARG A 217 -3.57 -22.05 -8.83
C ARG A 217 -4.91 -21.31 -8.92
N VAL A 218 -5.03 -20.15 -8.27
CA VAL A 218 -6.27 -19.35 -8.30
C VAL A 218 -6.50 -18.77 -9.69
N HIS A 219 -5.46 -18.20 -10.32
CA HIS A 219 -5.52 -17.66 -11.68
C HIS A 219 -6.06 -18.68 -12.68
N ASN A 220 -5.50 -19.90 -12.71
CA ASN A 220 -5.92 -20.92 -13.66
C ASN A 220 -7.37 -21.38 -13.40
N THR A 221 -7.77 -21.42 -12.12
CA THR A 221 -9.16 -21.73 -11.76
C THR A 221 -10.13 -20.65 -12.23
N LEU A 222 -9.77 -19.37 -12.07
CA LEU A 222 -10.56 -18.24 -12.57
C LEU A 222 -10.79 -18.35 -14.08
N VAL A 223 -9.71 -18.54 -14.85
CA VAL A 223 -9.79 -18.69 -16.32
C VAL A 223 -10.65 -19.90 -16.71
N ALA A 224 -10.49 -21.04 -16.02
CA ALA A 224 -11.28 -22.23 -16.29
C ALA A 224 -12.78 -22.05 -15.98
N HIS A 225 -13.14 -21.17 -15.03
CA HIS A 225 -14.53 -20.80 -14.73
C HIS A 225 -15.09 -19.73 -15.68
N GLY A 226 -14.33 -19.33 -16.70
CA GLY A 226 -14.74 -18.32 -17.68
C GLY A 226 -14.74 -16.90 -17.12
N ILE A 227 -13.90 -16.63 -16.12
CA ILE A 227 -13.64 -15.29 -15.61
C ILE A 227 -12.54 -14.64 -16.46
N GLY A 228 -12.82 -13.45 -17.00
CA GLY A 228 -11.82 -12.65 -17.69
C GLY A 228 -10.84 -12.01 -16.70
N ILE A 229 -9.60 -11.81 -17.13
CA ILE A 229 -8.61 -11.04 -16.37
C ILE A 229 -7.97 -10.04 -17.33
N THR A 230 -7.92 -8.77 -16.94
CA THR A 230 -7.24 -7.70 -17.68
C THR A 230 -6.42 -6.82 -16.77
N GLY A 231 -5.38 -6.23 -17.33
CA GLY A 231 -4.52 -5.29 -16.66
C GLY A 231 -4.96 -3.84 -16.76
N LEU A 232 -4.57 -3.07 -15.73
CA LEU A 232 -4.27 -1.65 -15.81
C LEU A 232 -2.92 -1.42 -15.14
N THR A 233 -2.23 -0.34 -15.48
CA THR A 233 -1.00 0.06 -14.78
C THR A 233 -1.24 1.34 -14.00
N LEU A 234 -1.17 1.23 -12.67
CA LEU A 234 -1.18 2.35 -11.74
C LEU A 234 0.04 2.23 -10.81
N HIS A 235 1.00 3.15 -10.95
CA HIS A 235 2.14 3.22 -10.04
C HIS A 235 1.69 3.88 -8.73
N THR A 236 1.53 3.05 -7.71
CA THR A 236 1.18 3.45 -6.34
C THR A 236 2.35 4.15 -5.67
N GLY A 237 2.15 5.38 -5.21
CA GLY A 237 3.13 6.16 -4.46
C GLY A 237 3.16 5.79 -2.98
N VAL A 238 3.76 6.65 -2.16
CA VAL A 238 3.72 6.49 -0.70
C VAL A 238 2.36 6.89 -0.16
N SER A 239 1.74 6.02 0.62
CA SER A 239 0.45 6.31 1.24
C SER A 239 0.65 6.90 2.63
N SER A 240 -0.26 7.78 3.05
CA SER A 240 -0.53 7.97 4.48
C SER A 240 -1.75 7.12 4.79
N LEU A 241 -1.64 6.22 5.76
CA LEU A 241 -2.78 5.43 6.23
C LEU A 241 -3.78 6.27 7.05
N GLU A 242 -3.42 7.52 7.37
CA GLU A 242 -4.17 8.35 8.30
C GLU A 242 -4.70 9.58 7.57
N ILE A 243 -6.01 9.74 7.63
CA ILE A 243 -6.68 11.01 7.35
C ILE A 243 -6.32 11.92 8.52
N GLU A 244 -5.66 13.02 8.23
CA GLU A 244 -5.19 13.98 9.23
C GLU A 244 -6.25 15.07 9.48
N ASP A 245 -7.10 15.35 8.50
CA ASP A 245 -8.19 16.32 8.59
C ASP A 245 -9.42 15.75 9.33
N GLU A 246 -10.20 16.60 10.00
CA GLU A 246 -11.47 16.19 10.62
C GLU A 246 -12.49 15.80 9.54
N ILE A 247 -12.42 16.45 8.38
CA ILE A 247 -13.30 16.21 7.23
C ILE A 247 -12.53 15.41 6.18
N VAL A 248 -13.04 14.23 5.85
CA VAL A 248 -12.37 13.28 4.94
C VAL A 248 -12.09 13.93 3.58
N GLU A 249 -13.05 14.68 3.05
CA GLU A 249 -12.95 15.33 1.73
C GLU A 249 -11.94 16.48 1.69
N HIS A 250 -11.48 16.99 2.83
CA HIS A 250 -10.44 18.02 2.90
C HIS A 250 -9.03 17.45 2.89
N GLN A 251 -8.88 16.12 3.04
CA GLN A 251 -7.59 15.46 3.02
C GLN A 251 -6.86 15.79 1.71
N ALA A 252 -5.69 16.40 1.83
CA ALA A 252 -4.84 16.65 0.68
C ALA A 252 -4.36 15.32 0.09
N LEU A 253 -4.60 15.14 -1.20
CA LEU A 253 -4.14 14.03 -2.02
C LEU A 253 -3.28 14.55 -3.17
N TYR A 254 -2.39 13.70 -3.68
CA TYR A 254 -1.68 13.95 -4.92
C TYR A 254 -2.15 12.96 -5.98
N PRO A 255 -2.17 13.35 -7.27
CA PRO A 255 -2.70 12.50 -8.32
C PRO A 255 -1.77 11.31 -8.57
N GLU A 256 -2.37 10.13 -8.72
CA GLU A 256 -1.71 8.95 -9.28
C GLU A 256 -2.30 8.70 -10.67
N THR A 257 -1.44 8.64 -11.68
CA THR A 257 -1.87 8.45 -13.08
C THR A 257 -1.87 6.98 -13.44
N PHE A 258 -2.89 6.52 -14.17
CA PHE A 258 -3.01 5.15 -14.66
C PHE A 258 -3.15 5.10 -16.18
N HIS A 259 -2.85 3.94 -16.77
CA HIS A 259 -3.05 3.64 -18.19
C HIS A 259 -3.42 2.18 -18.41
#